data_AF-A0A6L9W6Y2-F1
#
_entry.id   AF-A0A6L9W6Y2-F1
#
_cell.length_a   1.000
_cell.length_b   1.000
_cell.length_c   1.000
_cell.angle_alpha   90.00
_cell.angle_beta   90.00
_cell.angle_gamma   90.00
#
_symmetry.space_group_name_H-M   'P 1'
#
loop_
_entity.id
_entity.type
_entity.pdbx_description
1 polymer ?
#
loop_
_entity_poly.entity_id
_entity_poly.type
_entity_poly.pdbx_seq_one_letter_code
_entity_poly.pdbx_strand_id
1 'polypeptide(L)'
;MGYFGTLVYSEGRWRTGRPTAVPFLMVDVHDSDIATVDYRAADASGGRFYLGYEPRVYFDEPDASVPVDTDAEAEGFARWVRDAVGTEIEPADVRGLLAPPAGVPPTDEVVEQTVERLLLLAGLPIPEWPTDDDAPPG
;
A
#
# COMPACT_ATOMS: atom_id res chain seq x y z
N MET A 1 13.75 -8.75 -12.60
CA MET A 1 13.42 -7.31 -12.73
C MET A 1 12.26 -7.10 -11.79
N GLY A 2 12.36 -6.14 -10.87
CA GLY A 2 11.24 -5.77 -9.99
C GLY A 2 10.27 -4.85 -10.71
N TYR A 3 9.02 -4.84 -10.28
CA TYR A 3 7.97 -3.98 -10.83
C TYR A 3 8.05 -2.57 -10.23
N PHE A 4 7.73 -1.59 -11.07
CA PHE A 4 7.61 -0.19 -10.71
C PHE A 4 6.29 0.35 -11.24
N GLY A 5 5.43 0.82 -10.35
CA GLY A 5 4.21 1.47 -10.80
C GLY A 5 3.29 1.91 -9.70
N THR A 6 2.45 2.88 -10.07
CA THR A 6 1.45 3.50 -9.19
C THR A 6 0.04 3.09 -9.63
N LEU A 7 -0.70 2.50 -8.70
CA LEU A 7 -2.09 2.11 -8.86
C LEU A 7 -2.96 2.93 -7.89
N VAL A 8 -4.10 3.41 -8.37
CA VAL A 8 -5.05 4.19 -7.59
C VAL A 8 -6.42 3.56 -7.66
N TYR A 9 -6.96 3.18 -6.51
CA TYR A 9 -8.34 2.80 -6.34
C TYR A 9 -9.17 4.01 -5.92
N SER A 10 -10.20 4.32 -6.71
CA SER A 10 -11.21 5.34 -6.39
C SER A 10 -12.50 5.01 -7.12
N GLU A 11 -13.64 5.37 -6.53
CA GLU A 11 -14.96 5.15 -7.15
C GLU A 11 -15.17 3.70 -7.64
N GLY A 12 -14.75 2.71 -6.85
CA GLY A 12 -14.99 1.29 -7.14
C GLY A 12 -14.02 0.63 -8.13
N ARG A 13 -13.00 1.34 -8.64
CA ARG A 13 -12.12 0.81 -9.70
C ARG A 13 -10.66 1.24 -9.54
N TRP A 14 -9.77 0.39 -10.05
CA TRP A 14 -8.34 0.69 -10.20
C TRP A 14 -8.04 1.50 -11.45
N ARG A 15 -7.05 2.38 -11.34
CA ARG A 15 -6.52 3.23 -12.41
C ARG A 15 -5.03 3.44 -12.21
N THR A 16 -4.32 3.77 -13.29
CA THR A 16 -2.94 4.25 -13.22
C THR A 16 -2.91 5.78 -13.11
N GLY A 17 -1.78 6.32 -12.64
CA GLY A 17 -1.56 7.76 -12.53
C GLY A 17 -1.92 8.33 -11.15
N ARG A 18 -2.29 9.61 -11.10
CA ARG A 18 -2.52 10.34 -9.84
C ARG A 18 -3.98 10.27 -9.39
N PRO A 19 -4.25 10.26 -8.08
CA PRO A 19 -5.61 10.38 -7.57
C PRO A 19 -6.24 11.73 -7.97
N THR A 20 -7.49 11.69 -8.43
CA THR A 20 -8.24 12.88 -8.89
C THR A 20 -9.42 13.23 -7.98
N ALA A 21 -9.76 12.37 -7.02
CA ALA A 21 -10.89 12.53 -6.12
C ALA A 21 -10.66 11.77 -4.80
N VAL A 22 -11.41 12.13 -3.76
CA VAL A 22 -11.50 11.39 -2.49
C VAL A 22 -12.86 10.65 -2.39
N PRO A 23 -12.95 9.54 -1.63
CA PRO A 23 -11.83 8.81 -1.03
C PRO A 23 -11.01 8.05 -2.08
N PHE A 24 -9.73 7.82 -1.78
CA PHE A 24 -8.86 7.00 -2.62
C PHE A 24 -7.90 6.14 -1.79
N LEU A 25 -7.40 5.09 -2.42
CA LEU A 25 -6.22 4.32 -2.02
C LEU A 25 -5.21 4.36 -3.18
N MET A 26 -3.98 4.73 -2.90
CA MET A 26 -2.87 4.70 -3.84
C MET A 26 -1.83 3.70 -3.35
N VAL A 27 -1.37 2.83 -4.24
CA VAL A 27 -0.29 1.89 -4.00
C VAL A 27 0.81 2.20 -5.01
N ASP A 28 1.99 2.53 -4.51
CA ASP A 28 3.18 2.78 -5.32
C ASP A 28 4.22 1.69 -5.02
N VAL A 29 4.49 0.83 -5.99
CA VAL A 29 5.45 -0.27 -5.84
C VAL A 29 6.80 0.13 -6.42
N HIS A 30 7.86 -0.21 -5.68
CA HIS A 30 9.23 0.06 -6.03
C HIS A 30 10.06 -1.22 -5.91
N ASP A 31 10.62 -1.65 -7.05
CA ASP A 31 11.51 -2.81 -7.19
C ASP A 31 10.93 -4.14 -6.65
N SER A 32 9.61 -4.24 -6.54
CA SER A 32 8.91 -5.36 -5.90
C SER A 32 9.31 -5.64 -4.44
N ASP A 33 10.06 -4.75 -3.78
CA ASP A 33 10.49 -4.90 -2.38
C ASP A 33 9.78 -3.93 -1.44
N ILE A 34 9.31 -2.79 -1.97
CA ILE A 34 8.61 -1.76 -1.22
C ILE A 34 7.28 -1.46 -1.90
N ALA A 35 6.21 -1.39 -1.11
CA ALA A 35 4.99 -0.71 -1.55
C ALA A 35 4.67 0.43 -0.58
N THR A 36 4.52 1.64 -1.10
CA THR A 36 3.97 2.77 -0.37
C THR A 36 2.46 2.78 -0.54
N VAL A 37 1.73 2.74 0.57
CA VAL A 37 0.27 2.82 0.59
C VAL A 37 -0.15 4.17 1.14
N ASP A 38 -0.84 4.96 0.33
CA ASP A 38 -1.43 6.24 0.69
C ASP A 38 -2.95 6.15 0.60
N TYR A 39 -3.65 6.44 1.69
CA TYR A 39 -5.11 6.44 1.70
C TYR A 39 -5.64 7.81 2.11
N ARG A 40 -6.77 8.21 1.53
CA ARG A 40 -7.48 9.45 1.89
C ARG A 40 -8.96 9.19 1.98
N ALA A 41 -9.56 9.61 3.10
CA ALA A 41 -10.99 9.61 3.35
C ALA A 41 -11.69 10.78 2.64
N ALA A 42 -13.01 10.77 2.63
CA ALA A 42 -13.83 11.80 1.97
C ALA A 42 -13.64 13.22 2.55
N ASP A 43 -13.23 13.33 3.81
CA ASP A 43 -12.90 14.59 4.48
C ASP A 43 -11.42 15.02 4.29
N ALA A 44 -10.70 14.34 3.40
CA ALA A 44 -9.28 14.49 3.10
C ALA A 44 -8.31 14.13 4.25
N SER A 45 -8.82 13.63 5.39
CA SER A 45 -7.99 12.93 6.37
C SER A 45 -7.45 11.63 5.76
N GLY A 46 -6.38 11.09 6.34
CA GLY A 46 -5.78 9.86 5.86
C GLY A 46 -4.36 9.69 6.33
N GLY A 47 -3.69 8.68 5.80
CA GLY A 47 -2.40 8.23 6.29
C GLY A 47 -1.56 7.59 5.20
N ARG A 48 -0.36 7.18 5.60
CA ARG A 48 0.63 6.54 4.75
C ARG A 48 1.39 5.49 5.55
N PHE A 49 1.52 4.31 4.97
CA PHE A 49 2.38 3.25 5.50
C PHE A 49 3.09 2.51 4.37
N TYR A 50 3.97 1.58 4.76
CA TYR A 50 4.75 0.77 3.83
C TYR A 50 4.45 -0.71 4.02
N LEU A 51 4.57 -1.49 2.94
CA LEU A 51 4.59 -2.96 2.94
C LEU A 51 5.95 -3.43 2.42
N GLY A 52 6.36 -4.63 2.82
CA GLY A 52 7.71 -5.13 2.55
C GLY A 52 8.71 -4.45 3.47
N TYR A 53 9.48 -3.50 2.94
CA TYR A 53 10.40 -2.67 3.71
C TYR A 53 9.95 -1.20 3.78
N GLU A 54 10.35 -0.50 4.84
CA GLU A 54 10.37 0.97 4.82
C GLU A 54 11.55 1.46 3.98
N PRO A 55 11.43 2.58 3.21
CA PRO A 55 12.52 3.11 2.39
C PRO A 55 13.82 3.30 3.17
N ARG A 56 13.76 3.81 4.40
CA ARG A 56 14.95 3.99 5.24
C ARG A 56 15.69 2.70 5.60
N VAL A 57 14.99 1.56 5.59
CA VAL A 57 15.59 0.24 5.83
C VAL A 57 16.15 -0.31 4.52
N TYR A 58 15.35 -0.28 3.45
CA TYR A 58 15.74 -0.84 2.15
C TYR A 58 16.99 -0.16 1.57
N PHE A 59 17.05 1.16 1.64
CA PHE A 59 18.18 1.94 1.14
C PHE A 59 19.32 2.09 2.15
N ASP A 60 19.18 1.59 3.39
CA ASP A 60 20.09 1.85 4.51
C ASP A 60 20.35 3.36 4.73
N GLU A 61 19.31 4.17 4.52
CA GLU A 61 19.34 5.63 4.58
C GLU A 61 18.31 6.12 5.61
N PRO A 62 18.69 6.46 6.86
CA PRO A 62 17.76 6.81 7.93
C PRO A 62 16.77 7.93 7.60
N ASP A 63 17.16 8.86 6.73
CA ASP A 63 16.37 10.04 6.33
C ASP A 63 15.51 9.81 5.08
N ALA A 64 15.54 8.62 4.47
CA ALA A 64 14.75 8.31 3.27
C ALA A 64 13.24 8.25 3.54
N SER A 65 12.83 8.01 4.79
CA SER A 65 11.44 8.08 5.24
C SER A 65 11.33 8.35 6.73
N VAL A 66 10.31 9.08 7.16
CA VAL A 66 9.97 9.19 8.58
C VAL A 66 9.45 7.84 9.08
N PRO A 67 9.87 7.35 10.28
CA PRO A 67 9.31 6.16 10.89
C PRO A 67 7.78 6.21 10.93
N VAL A 68 7.14 5.11 10.54
CA VAL A 68 5.69 4.99 10.59
C VAL A 68 5.24 4.48 11.96
N ASP A 69 4.20 5.11 12.52
CA ASP A 69 3.48 4.56 13.67
C ASP A 69 2.51 3.49 13.16
N THR A 70 2.98 2.23 13.14
CA THR A 70 2.23 1.12 12.54
C THR A 70 0.91 0.83 13.26
N ASP A 71 0.79 1.19 14.54
CA ASP A 71 -0.47 1.07 15.28
C ASP A 71 -1.48 2.11 14.82
N ALA A 72 -1.07 3.38 14.78
CA ALA A 72 -1.93 4.47 14.36
C ALA A 72 -2.38 4.32 12.89
N GLU A 73 -1.47 3.92 11.99
CA GLU A 73 -1.80 3.73 10.58
C GLU A 73 -2.69 2.51 10.34
N ALA A 74 -2.51 1.41 11.10
CA ALA A 74 -3.39 0.25 10.99
C ALA A 74 -4.82 0.59 11.43
N GLU A 75 -4.99 1.33 12.53
CA GLU A 75 -6.31 1.82 12.98
C GLU A 75 -6.93 2.79 11.96
N GLY A 76 -6.13 3.73 11.46
CA GLY A 76 -6.55 4.71 10.47
C GLY A 76 -6.99 4.06 9.15
N PHE A 77 -6.25 3.06 8.69
CA PHE A 77 -6.58 2.31 7.49
C PHE A 77 -7.83 1.45 7.67
N ALA A 78 -7.97 0.73 8.80
CA ALA A 78 -9.18 -0.04 9.09
C ALA A 78 -10.43 0.85 9.11
N ARG A 79 -10.32 2.05 9.70
CA ARG A 79 -11.36 3.07 9.63
C ARG A 79 -11.65 3.50 8.19
N TRP A 80 -10.62 3.78 7.40
CA TRP A 80 -10.80 4.14 6.00
C TRP A 80 -11.50 3.04 5.20
N VAL A 81 -11.13 1.78 5.39
CA VAL A 81 -11.76 0.62 4.72
C VAL A 81 -13.25 0.55 5.07
N ARG A 82 -13.60 0.68 6.35
CA ARG A 82 -15.01 0.71 6.76
C ARG A 82 -15.77 1.86 6.11
N ASP A 83 -15.21 3.06 6.14
CA ASP A 83 -15.91 4.27 5.71
C ASP A 83 -15.97 4.38 4.16
N ALA A 84 -14.97 3.88 3.43
CA ALA A 84 -14.85 4.00 1.97
C ALA A 84 -15.30 2.74 1.19
N VAL A 85 -15.11 1.54 1.76
CA VAL A 85 -15.41 0.25 1.12
C VAL A 85 -16.63 -0.42 1.76
N GLY A 86 -16.88 -0.16 3.04
CA GLY A 86 -17.95 -0.81 3.81
C GLY A 86 -17.56 -2.15 4.43
N THR A 87 -16.28 -2.51 4.39
CA THR A 87 -15.75 -3.74 5.01
C THR A 87 -15.25 -3.45 6.42
N GLU A 88 -15.56 -4.31 7.39
CA GLU A 88 -14.96 -4.26 8.72
C GLU A 88 -13.76 -5.21 8.79
N ILE A 89 -12.61 -4.67 9.19
CA ILE A 89 -11.36 -5.43 9.35
C ILE A 89 -10.73 -5.10 10.70
N GLU A 90 -10.01 -6.06 11.28
CA GLU A 90 -9.30 -5.86 12.53
C GLU A 90 -7.98 -5.11 12.29
N PRO A 91 -7.69 -4.01 13.01
CA PRO A 91 -6.42 -3.30 12.86
C PRO A 91 -5.18 -4.18 13.10
N ALA A 92 -5.30 -5.20 13.94
CA ALA A 92 -4.21 -6.14 14.20
C ALA A 92 -3.82 -6.96 12.95
N ASP A 93 -4.78 -7.31 12.10
CA ASP A 93 -4.53 -8.04 10.85
C ASP A 93 -3.81 -7.13 9.85
N VAL A 94 -4.20 -5.85 9.77
CA VAL A 94 -3.53 -4.83 8.96
C VAL A 94 -2.10 -4.65 9.45
N ARG A 95 -1.91 -4.44 10.77
CA ARG A 95 -0.59 -4.27 11.40
C ARG A 95 0.36 -5.42 11.08
N GLY A 96 -0.15 -6.65 11.02
CA GLY A 96 0.65 -7.84 10.67
C GLY A 96 1.23 -7.82 9.25
N LEU A 97 0.72 -6.95 8.36
CA LEU A 97 1.20 -6.79 6.98
C LEU A 97 2.13 -5.58 6.81
N LEU A 98 2.07 -4.59 7.70
CA LEU A 98 2.88 -3.37 7.61
C LEU A 98 4.38 -3.70 7.74
N ALA A 99 5.19 -2.95 6.99
CA ALA A 99 6.64 -3.04 7.07
C ALA A 99 7.10 -2.82 8.52
N PRO A 100 7.85 -3.75 9.11
CA PRO A 100 8.29 -3.63 10.48
C PRO A 100 9.38 -2.55 10.59
N PRO A 101 9.29 -1.61 11.54
CA PRO A 101 10.27 -0.52 11.66
C PRO A 101 11.68 -1.00 12.03
N ALA A 102 11.79 -2.24 12.53
CA ALA A 102 13.07 -2.89 12.83
C ALA A 102 13.74 -3.51 11.59
N GLY A 103 13.11 -3.44 10.41
CA GLY A 103 13.66 -3.99 9.17
C GLY A 103 13.73 -5.51 9.13
N VAL A 104 12.82 -6.19 9.84
CA VAL A 104 12.70 -7.65 9.73
C VAL A 104 12.33 -8.00 8.28
N PRO A 105 13.02 -8.96 7.64
CA PRO A 105 12.73 -9.34 6.26
C PRO A 105 11.26 -9.74 6.06
N PRO A 106 10.63 -9.37 4.93
CA PRO A 106 9.27 -9.74 4.62
C PRO A 106 9.15 -11.25 4.42
N THR A 107 7.93 -11.76 4.64
CA THR A 107 7.62 -13.18 4.44
C THR A 107 7.41 -13.52 2.96
N ASP A 108 6.84 -12.59 2.20
CA ASP A 108 6.61 -12.77 0.77
C ASP A 108 7.89 -12.49 -0.03
N GLU A 109 8.03 -13.17 -1.17
CA GLU A 109 9.17 -12.97 -2.07
C GLU A 109 9.11 -11.64 -2.83
N VAL A 110 7.89 -11.14 -3.07
CA VAL A 110 7.63 -9.86 -3.74
C VAL A 110 6.48 -9.14 -3.01
N VAL A 111 6.59 -7.83 -2.84
CA VAL A 111 5.68 -7.01 -2.03
C VAL A 111 4.25 -6.97 -2.57
N GLU A 112 4.07 -7.22 -3.87
CA GLU A 112 2.79 -7.33 -4.56
C GLU A 112 1.93 -8.42 -3.91
N GLN A 113 2.52 -9.52 -3.44
CA GLN A 113 1.79 -10.55 -2.67
C GLN A 113 1.29 -9.99 -1.34
N THR A 114 2.05 -9.12 -0.68
CA THR A 114 1.63 -8.46 0.56
C THR A 114 0.53 -7.43 0.29
N VAL A 115 0.63 -6.70 -0.83
CA VAL A 115 -0.44 -5.82 -1.32
C VAL A 115 -1.71 -6.63 -1.57
N GLU A 116 -1.64 -7.74 -2.29
CA GLU A 116 -2.79 -8.61 -2.56
C GLU A 116 -3.47 -9.08 -1.28
N ARG A 117 -2.69 -9.52 -0.27
CA ARG A 117 -3.22 -9.90 1.05
C ARG A 117 -3.93 -8.73 1.73
N LEU A 118 -3.36 -7.53 1.70
CA LEU A 118 -4.00 -6.33 2.24
C LEU A 118 -5.32 -6.00 1.52
N LEU A 119 -5.34 -6.11 0.19
CA LEU A 119 -6.53 -5.83 -0.63
C LEU A 119 -7.64 -6.86 -0.40
N LEU A 120 -7.28 -8.15 -0.33
CA LEU A 120 -8.21 -9.22 0.02
C LEU A 120 -8.81 -9.00 1.41
N LEU A 121 -7.98 -8.64 2.40
CA LEU A 121 -8.42 -8.32 3.75
C LEU A 121 -9.44 -7.16 3.72
N ALA A 122 -9.13 -6.09 2.97
CA ALA A 122 -9.99 -4.91 2.86
C ALA A 122 -11.28 -5.12 2.02
N GLY A 123 -11.44 -6.28 1.37
CA GLY A 123 -12.55 -6.53 0.45
C GLY A 123 -12.47 -5.72 -0.85
N LEU A 124 -11.27 -5.29 -1.23
CA LEU A 124 -11.01 -4.58 -2.47
C LEU A 124 -10.76 -5.55 -3.63
N PRO A 125 -11.10 -5.18 -4.88
CA PRO A 125 -10.71 -5.97 -6.03
C PRO A 125 -9.18 -5.98 -6.16
N ILE A 126 -8.62 -7.08 -6.66
CA ILE A 126 -7.19 -7.18 -6.96
C ILE A 126 -6.92 -6.50 -8.31
N PRO A 127 -5.98 -5.54 -8.40
CA PRO A 127 -5.60 -4.96 -9.67
C PRO A 127 -4.89 -6.01 -10.53
N GLU A 128 -5.00 -5.87 -11.84
CA GLU A 128 -4.09 -6.59 -12.75
C GLU A 128 -2.72 -5.93 -12.64
N TRP A 129 -1.72 -6.69 -12.19
CA TRP A 129 -0.34 -6.23 -12.17
C TRP A 129 0.18 -6.12 -13.60
N PRO A 130 0.72 -4.95 -14.01
CA PRO A 130 1.42 -4.83 -15.27
C PRO A 130 2.57 -5.83 -15.30
N THR A 131 2.61 -6.63 -16.34
CA THR A 131 3.72 -7.55 -16.59
C THR A 131 4.82 -6.83 -17.37
N ASP A 132 6.03 -7.42 -17.45
CA ASP A 132 7.12 -6.85 -18.26
C ASP A 132 6.72 -6.59 -19.73
N ASP A 133 5.70 -7.28 -20.26
CA ASP A 133 5.13 -7.07 -21.60
C ASP A 133 4.31 -5.76 -21.74
N ASP A 134 3.92 -5.12 -20.63
CA ASP A 134 3.16 -3.87 -20.61
C ASP A 134 4.06 -2.62 -20.60
N ALA A 135 5.39 -2.80 -20.58
CA ALA A 135 6.33 -1.70 -20.71
C ALA A 135 6.26 -1.09 -22.13
N PRO A 136 6.12 0.24 -22.28
CA PRO A 136 6.23 0.85 -23.60
C PRO A 136 7.61 0.53 -24.20
N PRO A 137 7.73 0.29 -25.52
CA PRO A 137 9.03 0.13 -26.15
C PRO A 137 9.85 1.40 -25.89
N GLY A 138 11.03 1.22 -25.29
CA GLY A 138 11.97 2.29 -24.97
C GLY A 138 12.52 3.02 -26.19
#